data_AF-A0A965SXJ4-F1
#
_entry.id   AF-A0A965SXJ4-F1
#
_cell.length_a   1.000
_cell.length_b   1.000
_cell.length_c   1.000
_cell.angle_alpha   90.00
_cell.angle_beta   90.00
_cell.angle_gamma   90.00
#
_symmetry.space_group_name_H-M   'P 1'
#
loop_
_entity.id
_entity.type
_entity.pdbx_description
1 polymer ?
#
loop_
_entity_poly.entity_id
_entity_poly.type
_entity_poly.pdbx_seq_one_letter_code
_entity_poly.pdbx_strand_id
1 'polypeptide(L)'
;MELFSAEFFSALLAIIVIDLVLAGDNAIVIAMAARNLPTHLQKKAVVWGAVGAIVVRSAMTLVVVWLLKIPGLLLVGGALLVWIAYGLLKPKDEDENHGEGSSSFWGAMKTIIIADAVMGVDNVLAVAGASHGSYLLVVLGLLISIPIVIWGSTFILRLLERYQSIIYIGAAVLAFTAAKMMMSEPLIKDLPVFENSLFSYLIYLLVVGGVLVAGFIRNQMHLESKIQERAALDKETLSMSTLQTTSNHGGSSMKRILLPVDGSKNSEFAVRHVVNQFIQNSAMEIHLINIQPKLPRHIGRFLSKQNVQEWNQEKSKLALANARTILESHAIPHSVISKTGDRAKIIADEARRLRCDQIVLGTARKNSITRMLENSTTNKLIEITNIPIEVVSGETVSPLEQWGIPTAGAGIIATLLGVILD
;
A
#
# COMPACT_ATOMS: atom_id res chain seq x y z
N MET A 1 -8.42 16.05 -33.63
CA MET A 1 -8.99 14.76 -33.25
C MET A 1 -10.49 14.80 -33.46
N GLU A 2 -11.06 13.73 -34.02
CA GLU A 2 -12.51 13.57 -34.09
C GLU A 2 -13.08 13.29 -32.70
N LEU A 3 -14.30 13.78 -32.42
CA LEU A 3 -14.99 13.48 -31.17
C LEU A 3 -15.36 12.00 -31.15
N PHE A 4 -15.12 11.31 -30.02
CA PHE A 4 -15.43 9.88 -29.81
C PHE A 4 -14.56 8.85 -30.54
N SER A 5 -13.35 9.20 -31.01
CA SER A 5 -12.39 8.22 -31.54
C SER A 5 -11.74 7.38 -30.42
N ALA A 6 -11.15 6.23 -30.78
CA ALA A 6 -10.35 5.42 -29.84
C ALA A 6 -9.22 6.24 -29.21
N GLU A 7 -8.55 7.09 -30.01
CA GLU A 7 -7.51 8.02 -29.53
C GLU A 7 -8.04 9.04 -28.52
N PHE A 8 -9.28 9.51 -28.68
CA PHE A 8 -9.90 10.42 -27.73
C PHE A 8 -10.14 9.73 -26.38
N PHE A 9 -10.68 8.51 -26.39
CA PHE A 9 -10.94 7.76 -25.16
C PHE A 9 -9.65 7.32 -24.47
N SER A 10 -8.62 6.92 -25.21
CA SER A 10 -7.33 6.55 -24.63
C SER A 10 -6.62 7.75 -24.01
N ALA A 11 -6.64 8.92 -24.68
CA ALA A 11 -6.11 10.17 -24.12
C ALA A 11 -6.90 10.63 -22.88
N LEU A 12 -8.23 10.54 -22.89
CA LEU A 12 -9.07 10.87 -21.75
C LEU A 12 -8.78 9.94 -20.55
N LEU A 13 -8.68 8.63 -20.81
CA LEU A 13 -8.35 7.64 -19.79
C LEU A 13 -6.95 7.89 -19.21
N ALA A 14 -5.97 8.21 -20.06
CA ALA A 14 -4.63 8.56 -19.62
C ALA A 14 -4.63 9.78 -18.69
N ILE A 15 -5.37 10.85 -19.04
CA ILE A 15 -5.52 12.04 -18.18
C ILE A 15 -6.10 11.65 -16.81
N ILE A 16 -7.17 10.84 -16.79
CA ILE A 16 -7.80 10.40 -15.54
C ILE A 16 -6.83 9.56 -14.69
N VAL A 17 -6.09 8.64 -15.30
CA VAL A 17 -5.11 7.78 -14.61
C VAL A 17 -3.96 8.61 -14.05
N ILE A 18 -3.43 9.55 -14.84
CA ILE A 18 -2.36 10.48 -14.43
C ILE A 18 -2.80 11.30 -13.22
N ASP A 19 -3.96 11.94 -13.30
CA ASP A 19 -4.55 12.72 -12.21
C ASP A 19 -4.71 11.86 -10.95
N LEU A 20 -5.23 10.65 -11.10
CA LEU A 20 -5.53 9.75 -9.99
C LEU A 20 -4.27 9.29 -9.24
N VAL A 21 -3.22 8.96 -9.99
CA VAL A 21 -1.97 8.44 -9.43
C VAL A 21 -1.16 9.57 -8.78
N LEU A 22 -1.16 10.76 -9.36
CA LEU A 22 -0.53 11.95 -8.78
C LEU A 22 -1.32 12.50 -7.59
N ALA A 23 -2.64 12.28 -7.53
CA ALA A 23 -3.51 12.80 -6.48
C ALA A 23 -3.37 12.13 -5.09
N GLY A 24 -2.57 11.06 -4.98
CA GLY A 24 -2.44 10.28 -3.75
C GLY A 24 -2.15 11.15 -2.51
N ASP A 25 -1.20 12.08 -2.60
CA ASP A 25 -0.82 12.91 -1.45
C ASP A 25 -1.67 14.18 -1.33
N ASN A 26 -2.28 14.62 -2.44
CA ASN A 26 -3.14 15.80 -2.52
C ASN A 26 -4.31 15.68 -1.52
N ALA A 27 -4.85 14.47 -1.36
CA ALA A 27 -5.95 14.19 -0.44
C ALA A 27 -5.59 14.44 1.03
N ILE A 28 -4.34 14.16 1.44
CA ILE A 28 -3.86 14.40 2.81
C ILE A 28 -3.78 15.90 3.08
N VAL A 29 -3.25 16.67 2.12
CA VAL A 29 -3.14 18.14 2.24
C VAL A 29 -4.51 18.79 2.30
N ILE A 30 -5.47 18.34 1.49
CA ILE A 30 -6.86 18.80 1.53
C ILE A 30 -7.49 18.51 2.90
N ALA A 31 -7.32 17.28 3.42
CA ALA A 31 -7.85 16.90 4.72
C ALA A 31 -7.23 17.72 5.85
N MET A 32 -5.93 17.99 5.79
CA MET A 32 -5.22 18.81 6.77
C MET A 32 -5.62 20.28 6.74
N ALA A 33 -5.77 20.87 5.55
CA ALA A 33 -6.17 22.27 5.40
C ALA A 33 -7.54 22.52 6.04
N ALA A 34 -8.43 21.53 6.00
CA ALA A 34 -9.79 21.63 6.52
C ALA A 34 -9.96 21.11 7.97
N ARG A 35 -8.90 20.56 8.61
CA ARG A 35 -9.02 19.83 9.89
C ARG A 35 -9.47 20.67 11.10
N ASN A 36 -9.20 21.97 11.06
CA ASN A 36 -9.48 22.89 12.17
C ASN A 36 -10.85 23.59 12.03
N LEU A 37 -11.64 23.24 11.00
CA LEU A 37 -12.97 23.80 10.78
C LEU A 37 -14.08 22.97 11.45
N PRO A 38 -15.18 23.61 11.87
CA PRO A 38 -16.41 22.90 12.25
C PRO A 38 -16.85 21.94 11.14
N THR A 39 -17.31 20.75 11.51
CA THR A 39 -17.65 19.65 10.56
C THR A 39 -18.62 20.04 9.44
N HIS A 40 -19.52 20.99 9.69
CA HIS A 40 -20.47 21.52 8.69
C HIS A 40 -19.82 22.50 7.70
N LEU A 41 -18.74 23.19 8.09
CA LEU A 41 -17.95 24.08 7.21
C LEU A 41 -16.83 23.33 6.50
N GLN A 42 -16.30 22.26 7.10
CA GLN A 42 -15.22 21.46 6.54
C GLN A 42 -15.57 20.93 5.14
N LYS A 43 -16.75 20.29 5.00
CA LYS A 43 -17.22 19.78 3.71
C LYS A 43 -17.40 20.88 2.67
N LYS A 44 -17.94 22.04 3.10
CA LYS A 44 -18.10 23.20 2.22
C LYS A 44 -16.75 23.75 1.76
N ALA A 45 -15.78 23.86 2.68
CA ALA A 45 -14.45 24.37 2.35
C ALA A 45 -13.72 23.45 1.37
N VAL A 46 -13.87 22.13 1.53
CA VAL A 46 -13.34 21.13 0.59
C VAL A 46 -13.99 21.26 -0.78
N VAL A 47 -15.32 21.34 -0.85
CA VAL A 47 -16.04 21.45 -2.14
C VAL A 47 -15.72 22.76 -2.85
N TRP A 48 -15.77 23.90 -2.16
CA TRP A 48 -15.45 25.20 -2.76
C TRP A 48 -13.96 25.34 -3.09
N GLY A 49 -13.08 24.79 -2.25
CA GLY A 49 -11.65 24.73 -2.51
C GLY A 49 -11.33 23.89 -3.74
N ALA A 50 -11.99 22.74 -3.89
CA ALA A 50 -11.92 21.92 -5.08
C ALA A 50 -12.40 22.63 -6.34
N VAL A 51 -13.54 23.31 -6.30
CA VAL A 51 -14.03 24.10 -7.45
C VAL A 51 -13.02 25.18 -7.84
N GLY A 52 -12.47 25.90 -6.85
CA GLY A 52 -11.41 26.89 -7.10
C GLY A 52 -10.15 26.25 -7.70
N ALA A 53 -9.74 25.09 -7.19
CA ALA A 53 -8.61 24.33 -7.70
C ALA A 53 -8.82 23.88 -9.16
N ILE A 54 -10.02 23.38 -9.52
CA ILE A 54 -10.38 23.03 -10.91
C ILE A 54 -10.17 24.23 -11.84
N VAL A 55 -10.65 25.40 -11.44
CA VAL A 55 -10.55 26.62 -12.26
C VAL A 55 -9.09 27.02 -12.45
N VAL A 56 -8.31 27.08 -11.36
CA VAL A 56 -6.88 27.43 -11.41
C VAL A 56 -6.11 26.43 -12.25
N ARG A 57 -6.34 25.13 -12.02
CA ARG A 57 -5.69 24.04 -12.76
C ARG A 57 -6.04 24.08 -14.24
N SER A 58 -7.32 24.21 -14.58
CA SER A 58 -7.76 24.31 -15.97
C SER A 58 -7.09 25.50 -16.67
N ALA A 59 -7.11 26.68 -16.04
CA ALA A 59 -6.44 27.87 -16.60
C ALA A 59 -4.94 27.62 -16.80
N MET A 60 -4.26 27.06 -15.81
CA MET A 60 -2.82 26.73 -15.89
C MET A 60 -2.54 25.73 -17.02
N THR A 61 -3.34 24.66 -17.16
CA THR A 61 -3.15 23.67 -18.22
C THR A 61 -3.40 24.25 -19.60
N LEU A 62 -4.41 25.11 -19.78
CA LEU A 62 -4.62 25.79 -21.05
C LEU A 62 -3.40 26.64 -21.45
N VAL A 63 -2.80 27.33 -20.48
CA VAL A 63 -1.55 28.10 -20.70
C VAL A 63 -0.39 27.18 -21.05
N VAL A 64 -0.18 26.09 -20.33
CA VAL A 64 0.90 25.12 -20.61
C VAL A 64 0.72 24.45 -21.97
N VAL A 65 -0.50 24.02 -22.32
CA VAL A 65 -0.81 23.47 -23.65
C VAL A 65 -0.54 24.48 -24.76
N TRP A 66 -0.88 25.75 -24.53
CA TRP A 66 -0.56 26.81 -25.48
C TRP A 66 0.96 27.02 -25.60
N LEU A 67 1.69 26.97 -24.48
CA LEU A 67 3.15 27.13 -24.44
C LEU A 67 3.88 25.96 -25.12
N LEU A 68 3.38 24.73 -24.98
CA LEU A 68 3.94 23.53 -25.64
C LEU A 68 3.86 23.57 -27.18
N LYS A 69 3.16 24.55 -27.78
CA LYS A 69 3.20 24.77 -29.23
C LYS A 69 4.54 25.36 -29.70
N ILE A 70 5.36 25.88 -28.78
CA ILE A 70 6.70 26.38 -29.10
C ILE A 70 7.64 25.18 -29.36
N PRO A 71 8.36 25.16 -30.49
CA PRO A 71 9.30 24.08 -30.79
C PRO A 71 10.41 24.00 -29.73
N GLY A 72 10.82 22.79 -29.40
CA GLY A 72 11.73 22.41 -28.33
C GLY A 72 11.04 22.17 -26.99
N LEU A 73 9.85 22.72 -26.78
CA LEU A 73 9.18 22.63 -25.49
C LEU A 73 8.47 21.30 -25.27
N LEU A 74 8.05 20.58 -26.32
CA LEU A 74 7.54 19.20 -26.14
C LEU A 74 8.66 18.27 -25.71
N LEU A 75 9.87 18.46 -26.22
CA LEU A 75 11.03 17.68 -25.81
C LEU A 75 11.38 17.91 -24.33
N VAL A 76 11.44 19.18 -23.90
CA VAL A 76 11.68 19.53 -22.49
C VAL A 76 10.55 19.02 -21.61
N GLY A 77 9.30 19.20 -22.03
CA GLY A 77 8.12 18.70 -21.31
C GLY A 77 8.15 17.18 -21.15
N GLY A 78 8.48 16.45 -22.22
CA GLY A 78 8.66 15.01 -22.19
C GLY A 78 9.79 14.57 -21.26
N ALA A 79 10.95 15.22 -21.31
CA ALA A 79 12.05 14.93 -20.38
C ALA A 79 11.66 15.16 -18.90
N LEU A 80 10.93 16.23 -18.61
CA LEU A 80 10.42 16.53 -17.28
C LEU A 80 9.38 15.48 -16.84
N LEU A 81 8.54 14.98 -17.74
CA LEU A 81 7.61 13.90 -17.45
C LEU A 81 8.31 12.56 -17.18
N VAL A 82 9.41 12.25 -17.86
CA VAL A 82 10.23 11.07 -17.49
C VAL A 82 10.75 11.22 -16.06
N TRP A 83 11.20 12.43 -15.69
CA TRP A 83 11.67 12.70 -14.34
C TRP A 83 10.55 12.56 -13.29
N ILE A 84 9.34 13.08 -13.58
CA ILE A 84 8.15 12.90 -12.72
C ILE A 84 7.78 11.42 -12.61
N ALA A 85 7.74 10.68 -13.73
CA ALA A 85 7.42 9.25 -13.74
C ALA A 85 8.40 8.44 -12.90
N TYR A 86 9.69 8.77 -12.96
CA TYR A 86 10.70 8.17 -12.09
C TYR A 86 10.54 8.58 -10.62
N GLY A 87 10.29 9.87 -10.36
CA GLY A 87 10.06 10.40 -9.01
C GLY A 87 8.84 9.79 -8.33
N LEU A 88 7.80 9.47 -9.10
CA LEU A 88 6.58 8.81 -8.62
C LEU A 88 6.85 7.40 -8.07
N LEU A 89 7.86 6.69 -8.60
CA LEU A 89 8.27 5.37 -8.12
C LEU A 89 9.20 5.45 -6.90
N LYS A 90 9.64 6.65 -6.52
CA LYS A 90 10.48 6.84 -5.35
C LYS A 90 9.65 6.58 -4.08
N PRO A 91 10.18 5.83 -3.09
CA PRO A 91 9.58 5.75 -1.77
C PRO A 91 9.45 7.17 -1.21
N LYS A 92 8.23 7.56 -0.83
CA LYS A 92 8.00 8.82 -0.14
C LYS A 92 8.38 8.66 1.33
N ASP A 93 9.32 9.48 1.79
CA ASP A 93 9.66 9.58 3.21
C ASP A 93 8.54 10.35 3.91
N GLU A 94 8.14 9.92 5.12
CA GLU A 94 6.96 10.43 5.86
C GLU A 94 7.09 11.88 6.39
N ASP A 95 8.04 12.67 5.89
CA ASP A 95 8.48 13.95 6.48
C ASP A 95 8.26 15.18 5.58
N GLU A 96 7.26 15.15 4.71
CA GLU A 96 6.77 16.41 4.13
C GLU A 96 5.90 17.13 5.16
N ASN A 97 6.45 18.22 5.71
CA ASN A 97 5.73 19.18 6.56
C ASN A 97 4.56 19.80 5.78
N HIS A 98 3.43 19.11 5.75
CA HIS A 98 2.19 19.68 5.26
C HIS A 98 1.79 20.83 6.21
N GLY A 99 1.48 22.00 5.65
CA GLY A 99 1.30 23.24 6.40
C GLY A 99 0.19 23.20 7.48
N GLU A 100 0.24 24.18 8.38
CA GLU A 100 -0.73 24.31 9.48
C GLU A 100 -2.16 24.55 8.95
N GLY A 101 -3.12 23.78 9.46
CA GLY A 101 -4.53 23.98 9.14
C GLY A 101 -5.04 25.32 9.67
N SER A 102 -5.71 26.11 8.83
CA SER A 102 -6.28 27.40 9.25
C SER A 102 -7.62 27.20 9.97
N SER A 103 -7.93 28.06 10.94
CA SER A 103 -9.21 28.06 11.68
C SER A 103 -10.36 28.77 10.94
N SER A 104 -10.11 29.35 9.76
CA SER A 104 -11.09 30.12 8.98
C SER A 104 -11.47 29.41 7.69
N PHE A 105 -12.74 29.50 7.29
CA PHE A 105 -13.27 28.88 6.06
C PHE A 105 -12.49 29.34 4.83
N TRP A 106 -12.29 30.65 4.69
CA TRP A 106 -11.53 31.25 3.58
C TRP A 106 -10.05 30.89 3.62
N GLY A 107 -9.49 30.76 4.83
CA GLY A 107 -8.12 30.27 5.02
C GLY A 107 -7.97 28.85 4.48
N ALA A 108 -8.88 27.94 4.84
CA ALA A 108 -8.80 26.54 4.46
C ALA A 108 -8.98 26.39 2.95
N MET A 109 -9.94 27.12 2.38
CA MET A 109 -10.16 27.15 0.93
C MET A 109 -8.92 27.66 0.18
N LYS A 110 -8.29 28.75 0.65
CA LYS A 110 -7.07 29.29 0.03
C LYS A 110 -5.91 28.30 0.11
N THR A 111 -5.72 27.65 1.27
CA THR A 111 -4.68 26.62 1.43
C THR A 111 -4.91 25.44 0.49
N ILE A 112 -6.15 24.98 0.32
CA ILE A 112 -6.50 23.91 -0.62
C ILE A 112 -6.14 24.33 -2.06
N ILE A 113 -6.53 25.53 -2.49
CA ILE A 113 -6.26 26.01 -3.86
C ILE A 113 -4.75 26.16 -4.11
N ILE A 114 -4.01 26.72 -3.15
CA ILE A 114 -2.55 26.89 -3.28
C ILE A 114 -1.84 25.54 -3.30
N ALA A 115 -2.21 24.63 -2.40
CA ALA A 115 -1.66 23.29 -2.37
C ALA A 115 -1.91 22.56 -3.69
N ASP A 116 -3.14 22.64 -4.22
CA ASP A 116 -3.48 22.01 -5.49
C ASP A 116 -2.73 22.63 -6.67
N ALA A 117 -2.52 23.95 -6.66
CA ALA A 117 -1.77 24.63 -7.71
C ALA A 117 -0.28 24.22 -7.71
N VAL A 118 0.36 24.21 -6.52
CA VAL A 118 1.78 23.83 -6.38
C VAL A 118 1.99 22.38 -6.72
N MET A 119 1.16 21.49 -6.18
CA MET A 119 1.27 20.04 -6.43
C MET A 119 0.79 19.66 -7.84
N GLY A 120 -0.12 20.46 -8.39
CA GLY A 120 -0.70 20.28 -9.71
C GLY A 120 0.22 20.71 -10.85
N VAL A 121 1.37 21.36 -10.62
CA VAL A 121 2.27 21.79 -11.72
C VAL A 121 2.74 20.60 -12.55
N ASP A 122 3.24 19.56 -11.89
CA ASP A 122 3.72 18.34 -12.54
C ASP A 122 2.59 17.60 -13.27
N ASN A 123 1.42 17.59 -12.63
CA ASN A 123 0.21 17.01 -13.17
C ASN A 123 -0.31 17.78 -14.40
N VAL A 124 -0.25 19.11 -14.39
CA VAL A 124 -0.61 19.95 -15.52
C VAL A 124 0.28 19.68 -16.73
N LEU A 125 1.58 19.51 -16.53
CA LEU A 125 2.48 19.17 -17.63
C LEU A 125 2.14 17.79 -18.22
N ALA A 126 1.78 16.83 -17.37
CA ALA A 126 1.39 15.49 -17.78
C ALA A 126 0.07 15.48 -18.56
N VAL A 127 -0.95 16.17 -18.05
CA VAL A 127 -2.25 16.32 -18.71
C VAL A 127 -2.10 17.09 -20.03
N ALA A 128 -1.30 18.15 -20.06
CA ALA A 128 -1.01 18.89 -21.29
C ALA A 128 -0.38 17.98 -22.35
N GLY A 129 0.57 17.14 -21.94
CA GLY A 129 1.19 16.12 -22.77
C GLY A 129 0.22 15.07 -23.31
N ALA A 130 -0.61 14.51 -22.44
CA ALA A 130 -1.60 13.49 -22.80
C ALA A 130 -2.72 14.05 -23.70
N SER A 131 -3.01 15.35 -23.62
CA SER A 131 -4.08 15.98 -24.38
C SER A 131 -3.75 16.25 -25.86
N HIS A 132 -2.50 16.09 -26.27
CA HIS A 132 -2.02 16.36 -27.65
C HIS A 132 -2.46 17.73 -28.20
N GLY A 133 -2.52 18.75 -27.34
CA GLY A 133 -2.93 20.10 -27.74
C GLY A 133 -4.44 20.35 -27.80
N SER A 134 -5.27 19.35 -27.49
CA SER A 134 -6.73 19.50 -27.47
C SER A 134 -7.20 20.08 -26.14
N TYR A 135 -7.61 21.34 -26.18
CA TYR A 135 -8.19 22.03 -25.02
C TYR A 135 -9.45 21.33 -24.48
N LEU A 136 -10.25 20.70 -25.35
CA LEU A 136 -11.46 19.98 -24.96
C LEU A 136 -11.14 18.73 -24.13
N LEU A 137 -10.12 17.96 -24.53
CA LEU A 137 -9.67 16.77 -23.80
C LEU A 137 -9.18 17.13 -22.40
N VAL A 138 -8.42 18.22 -22.28
CA VAL A 138 -7.97 18.75 -20.99
C VAL A 138 -9.16 19.08 -20.10
N VAL A 139 -10.09 19.92 -20.59
CA VAL A 139 -11.20 20.40 -19.78
C VAL A 139 -12.12 19.24 -19.37
N LEU A 140 -12.45 18.33 -20.29
CA LEU A 140 -13.27 17.15 -19.97
C LEU A 140 -12.56 16.20 -19.00
N GLY A 141 -11.27 15.94 -19.22
CA GLY A 141 -10.46 15.10 -18.34
C GLY A 141 -10.43 15.63 -16.91
N LEU A 142 -10.13 16.92 -16.74
CA LEU A 142 -10.11 17.58 -15.43
C LEU A 142 -11.50 17.64 -14.77
N LEU A 143 -12.55 17.90 -15.54
CA LEU A 143 -13.93 17.96 -15.03
C LEU A 143 -14.39 16.60 -14.52
N ILE A 144 -13.95 15.50 -15.15
CA ILE A 144 -14.27 14.13 -14.72
C ILE A 144 -13.36 13.68 -13.57
N SER A 145 -12.05 13.90 -13.66
CA SER A 145 -11.06 13.35 -12.73
C SER A 145 -11.14 13.97 -11.33
N ILE A 146 -11.36 15.29 -11.24
CA ILE A 146 -11.29 16.00 -9.95
C ILE A 146 -12.42 15.59 -8.99
N PRO A 147 -13.69 15.52 -9.42
CA PRO A 147 -14.76 14.80 -8.71
C PRO A 147 -14.36 13.44 -8.14
N ILE A 148 -13.75 12.58 -8.98
CA ILE A 148 -13.37 11.22 -8.60
C ILE A 148 -12.30 11.28 -7.51
N VAL A 149 -11.33 12.17 -7.61
CA VAL A 149 -10.29 12.35 -6.59
C VAL A 149 -10.90 12.84 -5.28
N ILE A 150 -11.80 13.84 -5.29
CA ILE A 150 -12.34 14.41 -4.06
C ILE A 150 -13.22 13.40 -3.30
N TRP A 151 -14.20 12.82 -4.00
CA TRP A 151 -15.15 11.89 -3.39
C TRP A 151 -14.58 10.48 -3.22
N GLY A 152 -13.73 10.05 -4.15
CA GLY A 152 -13.08 8.75 -4.16
C GLY A 152 -11.75 8.70 -3.42
N SER A 153 -11.17 9.82 -2.98
CA SER A 153 -9.84 9.89 -2.35
C SER A 153 -9.61 8.81 -1.30
N THR A 154 -10.54 8.60 -0.37
CA THR A 154 -10.38 7.57 0.67
C THR A 154 -10.37 6.14 0.13
N PHE A 155 -11.10 5.86 -0.95
CA PHE A 155 -11.08 4.56 -1.62
C PHE A 155 -9.79 4.40 -2.44
N ILE A 156 -9.42 5.43 -3.21
CA ILE A 156 -8.25 5.45 -4.07
C ILE A 156 -6.96 5.38 -3.25
N LEU A 157 -6.85 6.15 -2.16
CA LEU A 157 -5.76 6.08 -1.20
C LEU A 157 -5.58 4.66 -0.69
N ARG A 158 -6.67 4.04 -0.19
CA ARG A 158 -6.63 2.64 0.27
C ARG A 158 -6.26 1.68 -0.85
N LEU A 159 -6.68 1.95 -2.08
CA LEU A 159 -6.37 1.13 -3.25
C LEU A 159 -4.89 1.24 -3.63
N LEU A 160 -4.31 2.45 -3.62
CA LEU A 160 -2.89 2.71 -3.86
C LEU A 160 -2.03 2.13 -2.73
N GLU A 161 -2.43 2.30 -1.48
CA GLU A 161 -1.76 1.71 -0.30
C GLU A 161 -1.81 0.17 -0.32
N ARG A 162 -2.93 -0.41 -0.78
CA ARG A 162 -3.11 -1.86 -0.88
C ARG A 162 -2.44 -2.46 -2.11
N TYR A 163 -2.44 -1.75 -3.23
CA TYR A 163 -1.93 -2.19 -4.53
C TYR A 163 -0.90 -1.18 -5.05
N GLN A 164 0.32 -1.27 -4.52
CA GLN A 164 1.44 -0.44 -4.96
C GLN A 164 1.76 -0.61 -6.47
N SER A 165 1.33 -1.71 -7.09
CA SER A 165 1.39 -1.92 -8.55
C SER A 165 0.67 -0.84 -9.36
N ILE A 166 -0.35 -0.17 -8.81
CA ILE A 166 -1.07 0.91 -9.50
C ILE A 166 -0.15 2.11 -9.74
N ILE A 167 0.79 2.37 -8.83
CA ILE A 167 1.80 3.44 -8.98
C ILE A 167 2.73 3.12 -10.16
N TYR A 168 3.11 1.84 -10.33
CA TYR A 168 3.88 1.39 -11.50
C TYR A 168 3.11 1.54 -12.81
N ILE A 169 1.80 1.28 -12.81
CA ILE A 169 0.95 1.51 -13.98
C ILE A 169 0.91 3.00 -14.32
N GLY A 170 0.70 3.87 -13.33
CA GLY A 170 0.72 5.32 -13.53
C GLY A 170 2.07 5.83 -14.05
N ALA A 171 3.17 5.34 -13.49
CA ALA A 171 4.51 5.67 -13.98
C ALA A 171 4.74 5.18 -15.41
N ALA A 172 4.22 4.01 -15.79
CA ALA A 172 4.29 3.51 -17.16
C ALA A 172 3.50 4.41 -18.13
N VAL A 173 2.27 4.81 -17.76
CA VAL A 173 1.44 5.73 -18.57
C VAL A 173 2.12 7.10 -18.71
N LEU A 174 2.71 7.62 -17.64
CA LEU A 174 3.48 8.87 -17.66
C LEU A 174 4.72 8.76 -18.56
N ALA A 175 5.51 7.69 -18.41
CA ALA A 175 6.71 7.46 -19.22
C ALA A 175 6.37 7.26 -20.70
N PHE A 176 5.25 6.58 -20.99
CA PHE A 176 4.74 6.43 -22.36
C PHE A 176 4.32 7.79 -22.95
N THR A 177 3.58 8.59 -22.18
CA THR A 177 3.18 9.93 -22.59
C THR A 177 4.39 10.83 -22.83
N ALA A 178 5.39 10.74 -21.96
CA ALA A 178 6.66 11.45 -22.08
C ALA A 178 7.42 11.09 -23.37
N ALA A 179 7.58 9.79 -23.63
CA ALA A 179 8.20 9.31 -24.87
C ALA A 179 7.41 9.77 -26.10
N LYS A 180 6.08 9.74 -26.05
CA LYS A 180 5.22 10.17 -27.14
C LYS A 180 5.34 11.67 -27.41
N MET A 181 5.45 12.49 -26.36
CA MET A 181 5.70 13.93 -26.49
C MET A 181 7.07 14.20 -27.13
N MET A 182 8.12 13.51 -26.69
CA MET A 182 9.46 13.65 -27.27
C MET A 182 9.48 13.25 -28.76
N MET A 183 8.83 12.14 -29.12
CA MET A 183 8.69 11.69 -30.52
C MET A 183 7.79 12.61 -31.35
N SER A 184 6.91 13.37 -30.71
CA SER A 184 6.01 14.29 -31.39
C SER A 184 6.62 15.66 -31.69
N GLU A 185 7.80 15.95 -31.13
CA GLU A 185 8.54 17.20 -31.31
C GLU A 185 8.96 17.40 -32.78
N PRO A 186 8.65 18.55 -33.41
CA PRO A 186 9.06 18.87 -34.78
C PRO A 186 10.55 18.66 -35.04
N LEU A 187 11.41 19.10 -34.11
CA LEU A 187 12.87 18.93 -34.21
C LEU A 187 13.34 17.47 -34.28
N ILE A 188 12.55 16.54 -33.75
CA ILE A 188 12.83 15.10 -33.78
C ILE A 188 12.19 14.43 -34.98
N LYS A 189 10.98 14.85 -35.38
CA LYS A 189 10.28 14.29 -36.54
C LYS A 189 11.02 14.49 -37.85
N ASP A 190 11.75 15.59 -37.99
CA ASP A 190 12.48 15.91 -39.22
C ASP A 190 13.82 15.13 -39.36
N LEU A 191 14.20 14.33 -38.36
CA LEU A 191 15.42 13.53 -38.40
C LEU A 191 15.16 12.17 -39.11
N PRO A 192 15.93 11.82 -40.16
CA PRO A 192 15.69 10.62 -41.00
C PRO A 192 15.86 9.28 -40.27
N VAL A 193 16.43 9.29 -39.06
CA VAL A 193 16.57 8.09 -38.20
C VAL A 193 15.21 7.65 -37.64
N PHE A 194 14.24 8.56 -37.53
CA PHE A 194 12.93 8.31 -36.91
C PHE A 194 11.83 7.91 -37.90
N GLU A 195 12.13 7.85 -39.20
CA GLU A 195 11.21 7.30 -40.21
C GLU A 195 10.98 5.78 -40.03
N ASN A 196 11.94 5.08 -39.40
CA ASN A 196 11.79 3.65 -39.10
C ASN A 196 10.86 3.43 -37.89
N SER A 197 9.68 2.83 -38.14
CA SER A 197 8.72 2.46 -37.09
C SER A 197 9.34 1.62 -35.95
N LEU A 198 10.31 0.76 -36.27
CA LEU A 198 11.07 -0.04 -35.30
C LEU A 198 11.83 0.83 -34.28
N PHE A 199 12.42 1.95 -34.72
CA PHE A 199 13.19 2.83 -33.85
C PHE A 199 12.28 3.58 -32.87
N SER A 200 11.09 3.98 -33.33
CA SER A 200 10.06 4.59 -32.49
C SER A 200 9.60 3.63 -31.37
N TYR A 201 9.27 2.38 -31.72
CA TYR A 201 8.92 1.35 -30.71
C TYR A 201 10.06 1.06 -29.74
N LEU A 202 11.30 1.06 -30.21
CA LEU A 202 12.47 0.87 -29.36
C LEU A 202 12.61 1.99 -28.32
N ILE A 203 12.36 3.24 -28.70
CA ILE A 203 12.40 4.38 -27.78
C ILE A 203 11.29 4.30 -26.74
N TYR A 204 10.06 3.97 -27.14
CA TYR A 204 8.98 3.75 -26.19
C TYR A 204 9.35 2.68 -25.17
N LEU A 205 9.88 1.54 -25.63
CA LEU A 205 10.30 0.44 -24.78
C LEU A 205 11.48 0.83 -23.86
N LEU A 206 12.44 1.60 -24.36
CA LEU A 206 13.59 2.07 -23.59
C LEU A 206 13.17 3.06 -22.50
N VAL A 207 12.34 4.05 -22.82
CA VAL A 207 11.90 5.06 -21.84
C VAL A 207 11.00 4.43 -20.78
N VAL A 208 9.98 3.66 -21.19
CA VAL A 208 9.05 3.02 -20.25
C VAL A 208 9.77 1.94 -19.44
N GLY A 209 10.50 1.05 -20.11
CA GLY A 209 11.27 0.00 -19.45
C GLY A 209 12.35 0.56 -18.53
N GLY A 210 13.05 1.61 -18.96
CA GLY A 210 14.06 2.31 -18.18
C GLY A 210 13.51 2.90 -16.89
N VAL A 211 12.38 3.62 -16.95
CA VAL A 211 11.71 4.18 -15.77
C VAL A 211 11.27 3.08 -14.80
N LEU A 212 10.63 2.02 -15.31
CA LEU A 212 10.11 0.93 -14.47
C LEU A 212 11.24 0.11 -13.83
N VAL A 213 12.28 -0.23 -14.60
CA VAL A 213 13.46 -0.96 -14.09
C VAL A 213 14.21 -0.11 -13.08
N ALA A 214 14.46 1.17 -13.38
CA ALA A 214 15.14 2.07 -12.43
C ALA A 214 14.33 2.25 -11.14
N GLY A 215 13.00 2.36 -11.25
CA GLY A 215 12.11 2.39 -10.08
C GLY A 215 12.10 1.09 -9.30
N PHE A 216 12.12 -0.06 -9.98
CA PHE A 216 12.17 -1.38 -9.34
C PHE A 216 13.49 -1.61 -8.58
N ILE A 217 14.64 -1.36 -9.23
CA ILE A 217 15.97 -1.47 -8.61
C ILE A 217 16.04 -0.60 -7.35
N ARG A 218 15.59 0.65 -7.45
CA ARG A 218 15.65 1.59 -6.32
C ARG A 218 14.71 1.20 -5.17
N ASN A 219 13.54 0.66 -5.49
CA ASN A 219 12.62 0.15 -4.47
C ASN A 219 13.23 -1.06 -3.72
N GLN A 220 13.96 -1.94 -4.42
CA GLN A 220 14.69 -3.03 -3.76
C GLN A 220 15.81 -2.52 -2.85
N MET A 221 16.62 -1.56 -3.30
CA MET A 221 17.70 -0.99 -2.48
C MET A 221 17.20 -0.33 -1.19
N HIS A 222 16.04 0.33 -1.23
CA HIS A 222 15.42 0.93 -0.04
C HIS A 222 14.83 -0.11 0.92
N LEU A 223 14.38 -1.27 0.42
CA LEU A 223 14.01 -2.40 1.27
C LEU A 223 15.24 -2.98 1.98
N GLU A 224 16.35 -3.15 1.27
CA GLU A 224 17.60 -3.67 1.83
C GLU A 224 18.19 -2.75 2.91
N SER A 225 18.15 -1.43 2.71
CA SER A 225 18.64 -0.48 3.71
C SER A 225 17.81 -0.53 5.01
N LYS A 226 16.47 -0.63 4.92
CA LYS A 226 15.60 -0.80 6.09
C LYS A 226 15.79 -2.15 6.78
N ILE A 227 16.11 -3.20 6.02
CA ILE A 227 16.44 -4.52 6.58
C ILE A 227 17.77 -4.46 7.34
N GLN A 228 18.79 -3.81 6.77
CA GLN A 228 20.09 -3.63 7.42
C GLN A 228 20.01 -2.74 8.68
N GLU A 229 19.26 -1.65 8.62
CA GLU A 229 19.04 -0.75 9.76
C GLU A 229 18.34 -1.47 10.92
N ARG A 230 17.30 -2.28 10.62
CA ARG A 230 16.64 -3.14 11.61
C ARG A 230 17.56 -4.23 12.14
N ALA A 231 18.35 -4.86 11.28
CA ALA A 231 19.31 -5.90 11.67
C ALA A 231 20.46 -5.35 12.54
N ALA A 232 20.88 -4.10 12.32
CA ALA A 232 21.85 -3.41 13.16
C ALA A 232 21.27 -3.10 14.55
N LEU A 233 20.02 -2.62 14.60
CA LEU A 233 19.29 -2.31 15.84
C LEU A 233 19.00 -3.58 16.67
N ASP A 234 18.68 -4.70 16.00
CA ASP A 234 18.49 -6.01 16.63
C ASP A 234 19.80 -6.60 17.18
N LYS A 235 20.94 -6.41 16.50
CA LYS A 235 22.27 -6.83 17.01
C LYS A 235 22.69 -6.08 18.28
N GLU A 236 22.40 -4.79 18.34
CA GLU A 236 22.67 -3.94 19.51
C GLU A 236 21.78 -4.34 20.70
N THR A 237 20.51 -4.69 20.42
CA THR A 237 19.56 -5.18 21.42
C THR A 237 19.90 -6.59 21.94
N LEU A 238 20.39 -7.49 21.07
CA LEU A 238 20.80 -8.86 21.44
C LEU A 238 22.04 -8.89 22.35
N SER A 239 22.99 -7.98 22.12
CA SER A 239 24.22 -7.91 22.92
C SER A 239 23.96 -7.50 24.38
N MET A 240 22.92 -6.71 24.65
CA MET A 240 22.50 -6.39 26.02
C MET A 240 21.76 -7.53 26.73
N SER A 241 21.06 -8.41 26.00
CA SER A 241 20.23 -9.47 26.59
C SER A 241 21.02 -10.72 27.01
N THR A 242 22.27 -10.87 26.56
CA THR A 242 23.01 -12.15 26.66
C THR A 242 23.74 -12.34 28.01
N LEU A 243 23.74 -11.35 28.90
CA LEU A 243 24.45 -11.42 30.19
C LEU A 243 23.65 -12.07 31.35
N GLN A 244 22.40 -12.53 31.14
CA GLN A 244 21.60 -13.12 32.21
C GLN A 244 20.80 -14.34 31.74
N THR A 245 21.37 -15.55 31.80
CA THR A 245 20.67 -16.74 32.33
C THR A 245 21.58 -17.97 32.42
N THR A 246 21.88 -18.42 33.64
CA THR A 246 22.20 -19.81 33.96
C THR A 246 21.36 -20.21 35.18
N SER A 247 20.52 -21.24 35.07
CA SER A 247 20.27 -22.28 36.10
C SER A 247 18.95 -23.05 35.86
N ASN A 248 19.10 -24.31 35.44
CA ASN A 248 18.63 -25.55 36.06
C ASN A 248 17.18 -25.84 36.54
N HIS A 249 16.82 -27.10 36.27
CA HIS A 249 16.00 -28.09 37.02
C HIS A 249 14.52 -28.34 36.68
N GLY A 250 14.21 -29.64 36.54
CA GLY A 250 12.92 -30.19 36.15
C GLY A 250 12.02 -30.67 37.31
N GLY A 251 10.87 -31.20 36.91
CA GLY A 251 9.82 -31.77 37.74
C GLY A 251 8.55 -31.85 36.90
N SER A 252 7.74 -32.91 37.05
CA SER A 252 6.48 -33.13 36.31
C SER A 252 5.52 -31.95 36.51
N SER A 253 5.60 -30.97 35.61
CA SER A 253 4.80 -29.75 35.63
C SER A 253 3.77 -29.82 34.51
N MET A 254 2.54 -29.38 34.80
CA MET A 254 1.53 -29.17 33.77
C MET A 254 2.15 -28.43 32.59
N LYS A 255 1.98 -29.01 31.39
CA LYS A 255 2.59 -28.50 30.17
C LYS A 255 1.83 -27.26 29.72
N ARG A 256 2.49 -26.10 29.73
CA ARG A 256 1.91 -24.83 29.31
C ARG A 256 2.14 -24.62 27.82
N ILE A 257 1.05 -24.55 27.06
CA ILE A 257 1.08 -24.39 25.62
C ILE A 257 0.59 -22.99 25.24
N LEU A 258 1.41 -22.25 24.49
CA LEU A 258 0.96 -21.03 23.83
C LEU A 258 0.46 -21.36 22.42
N LEU A 259 -0.77 -20.98 22.12
CA LEU A 259 -1.45 -21.27 20.86
C LEU A 259 -1.87 -19.96 20.18
N PRO A 260 -1.07 -19.46 19.22
CA PRO A 260 -1.40 -18.29 18.42
C PRO A 260 -2.53 -18.58 17.42
N VAL A 261 -3.57 -17.75 17.43
CA VAL A 261 -4.74 -17.88 16.56
C VAL A 261 -5.02 -16.57 15.85
N ASP A 262 -5.19 -16.60 14.54
CA ASP A 262 -5.50 -15.43 13.71
C ASP A 262 -6.84 -15.51 12.98
N GLY A 263 -7.65 -16.54 13.28
CA GLY A 263 -8.96 -16.77 12.67
C GLY A 263 -8.89 -17.44 11.30
N SER A 264 -7.69 -17.82 10.84
CA SER A 264 -7.53 -18.62 9.63
C SER A 264 -7.84 -20.10 9.89
N LYS A 265 -8.30 -20.82 8.86
CA LYS A 265 -8.46 -22.29 8.90
C LYS A 265 -7.19 -23.00 9.36
N ASN A 266 -6.01 -22.49 8.97
CA ASN A 266 -4.71 -23.04 9.38
C ASN A 266 -4.53 -22.99 10.90
N SER A 267 -4.89 -21.89 11.55
CA SER A 267 -4.85 -21.79 13.00
C SER A 267 -5.83 -22.74 13.70
N GLU A 268 -6.96 -23.07 13.07
CA GLU A 268 -7.90 -24.05 13.62
C GLU A 268 -7.36 -25.48 13.63
N PHE A 269 -6.55 -25.87 12.63
CA PHE A 269 -5.88 -27.17 12.65
C PHE A 269 -4.96 -27.31 13.87
N ALA A 270 -4.24 -26.24 14.23
CA ALA A 270 -3.43 -26.21 15.44
C ALA A 270 -4.29 -26.33 16.70
N VAL A 271 -5.44 -25.66 16.76
CA VAL A 271 -6.38 -25.79 17.89
C VAL A 271 -6.87 -27.23 18.04
N ARG A 272 -7.35 -27.84 16.95
CA ARG A 272 -7.83 -29.24 16.95
C ARG A 272 -6.74 -30.23 17.32
N HIS A 273 -5.51 -29.98 16.88
CA HIS A 273 -4.35 -30.78 17.26
C HIS A 273 -4.08 -30.74 18.77
N VAL A 274 -4.11 -29.55 19.37
CA VAL A 274 -3.96 -29.40 20.82
C VAL A 274 -5.13 -30.05 21.58
N VAL A 275 -6.37 -29.97 21.08
CA VAL A 275 -7.51 -30.71 21.65
C VAL A 275 -7.24 -32.21 21.66
N ASN A 276 -6.77 -32.77 20.54
CA ASN A 276 -6.45 -34.19 20.45
C ASN A 276 -5.33 -34.59 21.42
N GLN A 277 -4.31 -33.74 21.57
CA GLN A 277 -3.26 -33.95 22.58
C GLN A 277 -3.84 -33.90 24.01
N PHE A 278 -4.79 -33.01 24.29
CA PHE A 278 -5.40 -32.87 25.62
C PHE A 278 -6.25 -34.08 26.00
N ILE A 279 -6.96 -34.66 25.03
CA ILE A 279 -7.70 -35.90 25.22
C ILE A 279 -6.77 -37.06 25.59
N GLN A 280 -5.54 -37.07 25.07
CA GLN A 280 -4.53 -38.09 25.37
C GLN A 280 -3.73 -37.80 26.64
N ASN A 281 -3.56 -36.53 27.00
CA ASN A 281 -2.82 -36.08 28.17
C ASN A 281 -3.48 -34.83 28.78
N SER A 282 -4.23 -35.03 29.87
CA SER A 282 -5.05 -33.96 30.48
C SER A 282 -4.26 -32.97 31.34
N ALA A 283 -2.94 -33.13 31.47
CA ALA A 283 -2.10 -32.24 32.27
C ALA A 283 -1.52 -31.08 31.43
N MET A 284 -2.39 -30.30 30.78
CA MET A 284 -1.97 -29.16 29.96
C MET A 284 -2.80 -27.90 30.25
N GLU A 285 -2.13 -26.76 30.20
CA GLU A 285 -2.75 -25.44 30.30
C GLU A 285 -2.57 -24.70 28.96
N ILE A 286 -3.68 -24.25 28.38
CA ILE A 286 -3.68 -23.62 27.06
C ILE A 286 -3.80 -22.10 27.19
N HIS A 287 -2.88 -21.38 26.59
CA HIS A 287 -2.94 -19.93 26.44
C HIS A 287 -3.21 -19.59 24.97
N LEU A 288 -4.43 -19.15 24.66
CA LEU A 288 -4.77 -18.61 23.35
C LEU A 288 -4.25 -17.18 23.23
N ILE A 289 -3.52 -16.89 22.15
CA ILE A 289 -3.06 -15.53 21.87
C ILE A 289 -3.47 -15.08 20.47
N ASN A 290 -4.09 -13.90 20.39
CA ASN A 290 -4.35 -13.23 19.12
C ASN A 290 -3.62 -11.88 19.08
N ILE A 291 -2.94 -11.63 17.96
CA ILE A 291 -2.12 -10.44 17.78
C ILE A 291 -2.63 -9.67 16.57
N GLN A 292 -3.22 -8.51 16.85
CA GLN A 292 -3.63 -7.58 15.82
C GLN A 292 -2.40 -6.80 15.31
N PRO A 293 -2.24 -6.60 14.00
CA PRO A 293 -1.19 -5.74 13.48
C PRO A 293 -1.38 -4.31 13.99
N LYS A 294 -0.29 -3.56 14.18
CA LYS A 294 -0.40 -2.12 14.42
C LYS A 294 -1.05 -1.48 13.21
N LEU A 295 -2.05 -0.62 13.45
CA LEU A 295 -2.56 0.24 12.41
C LEU A 295 -1.39 1.06 11.83
N PRO A 296 -1.27 1.13 10.51
CA PRO A 296 -0.32 2.01 9.87
C PRO A 296 -0.45 3.43 10.43
N ARG A 297 0.67 4.14 10.60
CA ARG A 297 0.70 5.46 11.24
C ARG A 297 -0.23 6.46 10.55
N HIS A 298 -0.42 6.35 9.23
CA HIS A 298 -1.34 7.19 8.47
C HIS A 298 -2.80 6.99 8.89
N ILE A 299 -3.26 5.77 9.20
CA ILE A 299 -4.64 5.51 9.66
C ILE A 299 -4.82 5.90 11.13
N GLY A 300 -3.79 5.64 11.96
CA GLY A 300 -3.83 5.93 13.40
C GLY A 300 -3.97 7.41 13.76
N ARG A 301 -3.62 8.34 12.85
CA ARG A 301 -3.78 9.79 13.06
C ARG A 301 -5.23 10.26 13.00
N PHE A 302 -6.13 9.49 12.38
CA PHE A 302 -7.54 9.87 12.18
C PHE A 302 -8.51 9.19 13.17
N LEU A 303 -8.01 8.27 13.99
CA LEU A 303 -8.81 7.50 14.95
C LEU A 303 -8.34 7.82 16.37
N SER A 304 -9.28 8.02 17.29
CA SER A 304 -8.95 8.17 18.71
C SER A 304 -8.26 6.89 19.21
N LYS A 305 -7.35 7.02 20.18
CA LYS A 305 -6.68 5.84 20.79
C LYS A 305 -7.70 4.82 21.33
N GLN A 306 -8.84 5.32 21.83
CA GLN A 306 -9.94 4.51 22.33
C GLN A 306 -10.62 3.72 21.21
N ASN A 307 -11.00 4.36 20.09
CA ASN A 307 -11.65 3.69 18.96
C ASN A 307 -10.75 2.62 18.34
N VAL A 308 -9.44 2.89 18.28
CA VAL A 308 -8.44 1.92 17.81
C VAL A 308 -8.38 0.69 18.73
N GLN A 309 -8.40 0.90 20.04
CA GLN A 309 -8.41 -0.19 21.02
C GLN A 309 -9.69 -1.01 20.95
N GLU A 310 -10.85 -0.35 20.87
CA GLU A 310 -12.16 -1.00 20.73
C GLU A 310 -12.24 -1.85 19.45
N TRP A 311 -11.81 -1.29 18.32
CA TRP A 311 -11.76 -1.99 17.04
C TRP A 311 -10.80 -3.20 17.07
N ASN A 312 -9.62 -3.05 17.66
CA ASN A 312 -8.67 -4.15 17.81
C ASN A 312 -9.21 -5.26 18.73
N GLN A 313 -9.90 -4.89 19.82
CA GLN A 313 -10.53 -5.84 20.73
C GLN A 313 -11.66 -6.60 20.03
N GLU A 314 -12.50 -5.92 19.25
CA GLU A 314 -13.58 -6.53 18.48
C GLU A 314 -13.04 -7.52 17.44
N LYS A 315 -12.02 -7.12 16.67
CA LYS A 315 -11.35 -8.00 15.69
C LYS A 315 -10.67 -9.20 16.36
N SER A 316 -10.05 -8.99 17.51
CA SER A 316 -9.43 -10.07 18.27
C SER A 316 -10.47 -11.08 18.76
N LYS A 317 -11.59 -10.59 19.30
CA LYS A 317 -12.71 -11.41 19.74
C LYS A 317 -13.28 -12.26 18.59
N LEU A 318 -13.46 -11.67 17.41
CA LEU A 318 -13.93 -12.40 16.23
C LEU A 318 -12.94 -13.49 15.78
N ALA A 319 -11.64 -13.18 15.73
CA ALA A 319 -10.61 -14.13 15.34
C ALA A 319 -10.47 -15.31 16.32
N LEU A 320 -10.70 -15.06 17.61
CA LEU A 320 -10.63 -16.07 18.68
C LEU A 320 -11.91 -16.88 18.85
N ALA A 321 -13.04 -16.42 18.31
CA ALA A 321 -14.36 -16.99 18.58
C ALA A 321 -14.40 -18.51 18.31
N ASN A 322 -13.98 -18.95 17.13
CA ASN A 322 -14.05 -20.36 16.77
C ASN A 322 -13.10 -21.24 17.61
N ALA A 323 -11.86 -20.78 17.82
CA ALA A 323 -10.90 -21.49 18.67
C ALA A 323 -11.41 -21.66 20.10
N ARG A 324 -12.03 -20.61 20.66
CA ARG A 324 -12.66 -20.65 21.97
C ARG A 324 -13.81 -21.65 22.01
N THR A 325 -14.72 -21.62 21.05
CA THR A 325 -15.82 -22.59 20.95
C THR A 325 -15.31 -24.04 20.88
N ILE A 326 -14.25 -24.30 20.12
CA ILE A 326 -13.62 -25.63 20.02
C ILE A 326 -13.05 -26.07 21.39
N LEU A 327 -12.35 -25.20 22.12
CA LEU A 327 -11.82 -25.55 23.45
C LEU A 327 -12.92 -25.71 24.51
N GLU A 328 -13.91 -24.82 24.51
CA GLU A 328 -15.03 -24.85 25.47
C GLU A 328 -15.92 -26.08 25.28
N SER A 329 -16.21 -26.48 24.04
CA SER A 329 -16.97 -27.70 23.76
C SER A 329 -16.31 -28.99 24.28
N HIS A 330 -15.00 -28.96 24.52
CA HIS A 330 -14.23 -30.08 25.08
C HIS A 330 -13.86 -29.85 26.57
N ALA A 331 -14.44 -28.82 27.20
CA ALA A 331 -14.20 -28.44 28.60
C ALA A 331 -12.71 -28.22 28.94
N ILE A 332 -11.93 -27.73 27.98
CA ILE A 332 -10.48 -27.56 28.15
C ILE A 332 -10.20 -26.20 28.82
N PRO A 333 -9.50 -26.18 29.97
CA PRO A 333 -9.09 -24.94 30.61
C PRO A 333 -8.18 -24.13 29.70
N HIS A 334 -8.58 -22.88 29.42
CA HIS A 334 -7.80 -21.99 28.59
C HIS A 334 -7.88 -20.54 29.06
N SER A 335 -6.84 -19.78 28.78
CA SER A 335 -6.81 -18.33 28.95
C SER A 335 -6.70 -17.66 27.59
N VAL A 336 -7.18 -16.41 27.49
CA VAL A 336 -7.22 -15.66 26.23
C VAL A 336 -6.46 -14.36 26.38
N ILE A 337 -5.55 -14.10 25.44
CA ILE A 337 -4.66 -12.97 25.44
C ILE A 337 -4.78 -12.24 24.10
N SER A 338 -5.11 -10.95 24.15
CA SER A 338 -5.17 -10.08 22.98
C SER A 338 -4.05 -9.03 23.05
N LYS A 339 -3.23 -8.94 22.01
CA LYS A 339 -2.12 -7.97 21.92
C LYS A 339 -2.11 -7.28 20.56
N THR A 340 -1.34 -6.21 20.45
CA THR A 340 -1.15 -5.46 19.19
C THR A 340 0.33 -5.23 18.93
N GLY A 341 0.84 -5.62 17.75
CA GLY A 341 2.25 -5.44 17.41
C GLY A 341 2.83 -6.46 16.44
N ASP A 342 4.15 -6.64 16.52
CA ASP A 342 4.85 -7.68 15.75
C ASP A 342 4.48 -9.06 16.29
N ARG A 343 3.99 -9.93 15.40
CA ARG A 343 3.46 -11.24 15.78
C ARG A 343 4.53 -12.11 16.44
N ALA A 344 5.69 -12.28 15.80
CA ALA A 344 6.70 -13.22 16.27
C ALA A 344 7.30 -12.75 17.61
N LYS A 345 7.64 -11.46 17.70
CA LYS A 345 8.20 -10.89 18.93
C LYS A 345 7.25 -11.02 20.12
N ILE A 346 5.98 -10.66 19.93
CA ILE A 346 4.97 -10.75 21.00
C ILE A 346 4.71 -12.22 21.40
N ILE A 347 4.63 -13.14 20.44
CA ILE A 347 4.48 -14.58 20.74
C ILE A 347 5.66 -15.05 21.59
N ALA A 348 6.90 -14.73 21.20
CA ALA A 348 8.11 -15.14 21.93
C ALA A 348 8.21 -14.51 23.33
N ASP A 349 7.88 -13.22 23.46
CA ASP A 349 7.88 -12.51 24.73
C ASP A 349 6.81 -13.08 25.67
N GLU A 350 5.60 -13.35 25.17
CA GLU A 350 4.50 -13.87 25.97
C GLU A 350 4.72 -15.33 26.37
N ALA A 351 5.29 -16.15 25.47
CA ALA A 351 5.68 -17.53 25.78
C ALA A 351 6.71 -17.58 26.91
N ARG A 352 7.71 -16.67 26.90
CA ARG A 352 8.67 -16.55 28.01
C ARG A 352 8.00 -16.04 29.29
N ARG A 353 7.14 -15.02 29.20
CA ARG A 353 6.45 -14.43 30.36
C ARG A 353 5.58 -15.44 31.09
N LEU A 354 4.86 -16.28 30.34
CA LEU A 354 3.97 -17.31 30.88
C LEU A 354 4.70 -18.60 31.25
N ARG A 355 5.99 -18.69 30.92
CA ARG A 355 6.82 -19.90 31.06
C ARG A 355 6.19 -21.09 30.34
N CYS A 356 5.81 -20.87 29.08
CA CYS A 356 5.29 -21.92 28.23
C CYS A 356 6.40 -22.91 27.86
N ASP A 357 6.06 -24.20 27.89
CA ASP A 357 6.94 -25.29 27.51
C ASP A 357 6.97 -25.50 25.99
N GLN A 358 5.95 -25.01 25.29
CA GLN A 358 5.80 -25.18 23.86
C GLN A 358 4.93 -24.09 23.21
N ILE A 359 5.21 -23.76 21.96
CA ILE A 359 4.38 -22.94 21.07
C ILE A 359 3.84 -23.83 19.95
N VAL A 360 2.53 -23.83 19.73
CA VAL A 360 1.89 -24.62 18.65
C VAL A 360 1.32 -23.68 17.60
N LEU A 361 1.74 -23.84 16.34
CA LEU A 361 1.39 -22.95 15.23
C LEU A 361 0.68 -23.70 14.12
N GLY A 362 -0.36 -23.08 13.55
CA GLY A 362 -0.97 -23.52 12.31
C GLY A 362 -0.27 -22.93 11.09
N THR A 363 -0.01 -23.73 10.06
CA THR A 363 0.57 -23.26 8.80
C THR A 363 -0.08 -23.92 7.59
N ALA A 364 -0.06 -23.25 6.44
CA ALA A 364 -0.55 -23.81 5.19
C ALA A 364 0.37 -24.93 4.67
N ARG A 365 -0.20 -26.00 4.11
CA ARG A 365 0.58 -27.03 3.42
C ARG A 365 1.16 -26.48 2.12
N LYS A 366 2.47 -26.62 1.93
CA LYS A 366 3.18 -26.34 0.66
C LYS A 366 3.98 -27.57 0.25
N ASN A 367 4.29 -27.71 -1.04
CA ASN A 367 4.97 -28.89 -1.63
C ASN A 367 6.39 -29.13 -1.10
N SER A 368 6.97 -28.23 -0.29
CA SER A 368 8.28 -28.42 0.35
C SER A 368 8.33 -27.71 1.72
N ILE A 369 8.83 -28.40 2.74
CA ILE A 369 9.03 -27.89 4.11
C ILE A 369 9.88 -26.61 4.11
N THR A 370 10.90 -26.54 3.24
CA THR A 370 11.75 -25.35 3.06
C THR A 370 10.98 -24.12 2.58
N ARG A 371 9.94 -24.28 1.75
CA ARG A 371 9.10 -23.18 1.25
C ARG A 371 8.02 -22.73 2.25
N MET A 372 7.77 -23.53 3.28
CA MET A 372 6.96 -23.13 4.44
C MET A 372 7.74 -22.13 5.32
N LEU A 373 9.06 -22.14 5.20
CA LEU A 373 10.04 -21.39 5.97
C LEU A 373 10.67 -20.23 5.16
N GLU A 374 9.94 -19.56 4.27
CA GLU A 374 10.52 -18.47 3.46
C GLU A 374 10.05 -17.06 3.86
N ASN A 375 8.89 -16.92 4.54
CA ASN A 375 8.32 -15.61 4.94
C ASN A 375 7.20 -15.75 6.00
N SER A 376 7.36 -16.64 6.98
CA SER A 376 6.29 -16.97 7.95
C SER A 376 6.62 -16.51 9.37
N THR A 377 5.58 -16.31 10.20
CA THR A 377 5.75 -16.04 11.64
C THR A 377 6.57 -17.15 12.32
N THR A 378 6.51 -18.38 11.79
CA THR A 378 7.31 -19.55 12.20
C THR A 378 8.80 -19.31 12.10
N ASN A 379 9.32 -18.78 10.98
CA ASN A 379 10.76 -18.49 10.84
C ASN A 379 11.27 -17.53 11.90
N LYS A 380 10.59 -16.39 12.00
CA LYS A 380 10.97 -15.35 12.95
C LYS A 380 10.93 -15.88 14.37
N LEU A 381 9.99 -16.77 14.68
CA LEU A 381 9.95 -17.43 15.98
C LEU A 381 11.15 -18.34 16.20
N ILE A 382 11.49 -19.20 15.23
CA ILE A 382 12.67 -20.08 15.32
C ILE A 382 13.96 -19.26 15.53
N GLU A 383 14.05 -18.08 14.93
CA GLU A 383 15.22 -17.19 15.07
C GLU A 383 15.31 -16.52 16.46
N ILE A 384 14.18 -16.25 17.13
CA ILE A 384 14.16 -15.39 18.34
C ILE A 384 13.72 -16.11 19.62
N THR A 385 13.30 -17.38 19.56
CA THR A 385 12.88 -18.14 20.74
C THR A 385 13.60 -19.47 20.88
N ASN A 386 13.93 -19.83 22.11
CA ASN A 386 14.46 -21.15 22.48
C ASN A 386 13.35 -22.10 22.98
N ILE A 387 12.09 -21.64 22.99
CA ILE A 387 10.94 -22.46 23.38
C ILE A 387 10.56 -23.35 22.19
N PRO A 388 10.40 -24.68 22.39
CA PRO A 388 10.02 -25.60 21.32
C PRO A 388 8.79 -25.13 20.52
N ILE A 389 8.90 -25.17 19.19
CA ILE A 389 7.82 -24.81 18.27
C ILE A 389 7.33 -26.06 17.55
N GLU A 390 6.04 -26.37 17.68
CA GLU A 390 5.37 -27.41 16.89
C GLU A 390 4.51 -26.77 15.80
N VAL A 391 4.66 -27.29 14.58
CA VAL A 391 4.04 -26.72 13.39
C VAL A 391 3.04 -27.73 12.85
N VAL A 392 1.76 -27.37 12.88
CA VAL A 392 0.64 -28.18 12.40
C VAL A 392 0.29 -27.72 11.00
N SER A 393 0.47 -28.60 10.03
CA SER A 393 0.13 -28.32 8.63
C SER A 393 -1.36 -28.50 8.38
N GLY A 394 -2.02 -27.45 7.88
CA GLY A 394 -3.42 -27.45 7.43
C GLY A 394 -3.57 -27.78 5.94
N GLU A 395 -4.69 -27.39 5.33
CA GLU A 395 -4.95 -27.56 3.90
C GLU A 395 -4.16 -26.57 3.03
N THR A 396 -4.02 -26.86 1.73
CA THR A 396 -3.41 -25.93 0.76
C THR A 396 -4.32 -24.72 0.57
N VAL A 397 -3.82 -23.51 0.83
CA VAL A 397 -4.56 -22.27 0.55
C VAL A 397 -4.49 -22.00 -0.95
N SER A 398 -5.63 -21.73 -1.59
CA SER A 398 -5.67 -21.33 -3.00
C SER A 398 -4.84 -20.04 -3.21
N PRO A 399 -4.07 -19.89 -4.30
CA PRO A 399 -3.33 -18.65 -4.60
C PRO A 399 -4.23 -17.40 -4.56
N LEU A 400 -5.52 -17.57 -4.87
CA LEU A 400 -6.55 -16.52 -4.86
C LEU A 400 -6.99 -16.12 -3.44
N GLU A 401 -7.02 -17.07 -2.49
CA GLU A 401 -7.31 -16.80 -1.07
C GLU A 401 -6.12 -16.12 -0.37
N GLN A 402 -4.88 -16.43 -0.78
CA GLN A 402 -3.67 -15.78 -0.24
C GLN A 402 -3.59 -14.28 -0.55
N TRP A 403 -4.29 -13.81 -1.59
CA TRP A 403 -4.31 -12.41 -2.02
C TRP A 403 -5.60 -11.66 -1.68
N GLY A 404 -6.61 -12.34 -1.10
CA GLY A 404 -7.87 -11.71 -0.70
C GLY A 404 -8.62 -11.02 -1.85
N ILE A 405 -8.55 -11.58 -3.07
CA ILE A 405 -9.23 -11.08 -4.27
C ILE A 405 -10.46 -11.94 -4.53
N PRO A 406 -11.70 -11.39 -4.53
CA PRO A 406 -12.86 -12.08 -5.09
C PRO A 406 -12.64 -12.22 -6.61
N THR A 407 -12.90 -13.42 -7.14
CA THR A 407 -12.67 -13.86 -8.53
C THR A 407 -13.19 -12.93 -9.64
N ALA A 408 -14.02 -11.93 -9.33
CA ALA A 408 -14.56 -10.97 -10.29
C ALA A 408 -13.56 -9.87 -10.75
N GLY A 409 -12.49 -9.59 -10.00
CA GLY A 409 -11.62 -8.42 -10.28
C GLY A 409 -10.54 -8.61 -11.36
N ALA A 410 -10.11 -9.85 -11.60
CA ALA A 410 -8.97 -10.14 -12.48
C ALA A 410 -9.27 -9.84 -13.98
N GLY A 411 -10.53 -9.99 -14.40
CA GLY A 411 -10.95 -9.72 -15.77
C GLY A 411 -10.85 -8.24 -16.15
N ILE A 412 -11.16 -7.34 -15.21
CA ILE A 412 -11.23 -5.89 -15.44
C ILE A 412 -9.83 -5.30 -15.72
N ILE A 413 -8.80 -5.82 -15.04
CA ILE A 413 -7.41 -5.36 -15.17
C ILE A 413 -6.83 -5.75 -16.54
N ALA A 414 -7.13 -6.96 -17.03
CA ALA A 414 -6.69 -7.42 -18.34
C ALA A 414 -7.38 -6.65 -19.48
N THR A 415 -8.67 -6.35 -19.34
CA THR A 415 -9.41 -5.55 -20.34
C THR A 415 -8.94 -4.09 -20.37
N LEU A 416 -8.54 -3.50 -19.24
CA LEU A 416 -8.02 -2.13 -19.20
C LEU A 416 -6.63 -2.03 -19.86
N LEU A 417 -5.79 -3.06 -19.75
CA LEU A 417 -4.48 -3.09 -20.41
C LEU A 417 -4.58 -3.31 -21.93
N GLY A 418 -5.54 -4.10 -22.40
CA GLY A 418 -5.77 -4.33 -23.84
C GLY A 418 -6.23 -3.07 -24.57
N VAL A 419 -7.13 -2.29 -23.96
CA VAL A 419 -7.69 -1.06 -24.57
C VAL A 419 -6.71 0.12 -24.59
N ILE A 420 -5.62 0.05 -23.84
CA ILE A 420 -4.56 1.08 -23.83
C ILE A 420 -3.46 0.76 -24.87
N LEU A 421 -3.37 -0.50 -25.32
CA LEU A 421 -2.31 -0.98 -26.22
C LEU A 421 -2.75 -1.13 -27.69
N ASP A 422 -4.06 -1.10 -27.96
CA ASP A 422 -4.65 -0.90 -29.29
C ASP A 422 -5.03 0.58 -29.50
#